data_AF-A0A0M2PKH9-F1
#
_entry.id   AF-A0A0M2PKH9-F1
#
_cell.length_a   1.000
_cell.length_b   1.000
_cell.length_c   1.000
_cell.angle_alpha   90.00
_cell.angle_beta   90.00
_cell.angle_gamma   90.00
#
_symmetry.space_group_name_H-M   'P 1'
#
loop_
_entity.id
_entity.type
_entity.pdbx_description
1 polymer ?
#
loop_
_entity_poly.entity_id
_entity_poly.type
_entity_poly.pdbx_seq_one_letter_code
_entity_poly.pdbx_strand_id
1 'polypeptide(L)'
;MNIYEALKQLKGWKKAEYFKWKHDIRYDQTLPQKSEEEFLKFTGNKTMNEFIKWERTAEYKQLLAIYLDSCIANDLDEIYKKVSELAKTGETQSVKLFLQLQKDISNYAKAAEKAFSVDDEEIEEDDDELEL
;
A
#
# COMPACT_ATOMS: atom_id res chain seq x y z
N MET A 1 -2.52 6.08 6.85
CA MET A 1 -3.81 5.95 6.17
C MET A 1 -3.67 4.91 5.09
N ASN A 2 -4.44 3.83 5.14
CA ASN A 2 -4.43 2.80 4.09
C ASN A 2 -5.43 3.12 2.96
N ILE A 3 -5.36 2.35 1.87
CA ILE A 3 -6.22 2.57 0.70
C ILE A 3 -7.72 2.43 1.03
N TYR A 4 -8.11 1.52 1.92
CA TYR A 4 -9.52 1.33 2.30
C TYR A 4 -10.08 2.50 3.09
N GLU A 5 -9.27 3.09 3.98
CA GLU A 5 -9.60 4.32 4.71
C GLU A 5 -9.77 5.50 3.74
N ALA A 6 -8.85 5.66 2.79
CA ALA A 6 -8.91 6.71 1.79
C ALA A 6 -10.16 6.58 0.90
N LEU A 7 -10.52 5.37 0.48
CA LEU A 7 -11.71 5.12 -0.33
C LEU A 7 -13.02 5.43 0.40
N LYS A 8 -13.08 5.25 1.73
CA LYS A 8 -14.26 5.61 2.55
C LYS A 8 -14.51 7.12 2.60
N GLN A 9 -13.48 7.95 2.38
CA GLN A 9 -13.60 9.41 2.40
C GLN A 9 -14.17 9.99 1.10
N LEU A 10 -14.32 9.19 0.04
CA LEU A 10 -14.84 9.65 -1.24
C LEU A 10 -16.33 9.98 -1.14
N LYS A 11 -16.73 11.11 -1.74
CA LYS A 11 -18.13 11.55 -1.82
C LYS A 11 -19.01 10.69 -2.76
N GLY A 12 -18.43 9.74 -3.48
CA GLY A 12 -19.14 8.90 -4.45
C GLY A 12 -18.79 7.43 -4.34
N TRP A 13 -19.71 6.61 -3.82
CA TRP A 13 -19.50 5.17 -3.61
C TRP A 13 -19.11 4.42 -4.91
N LYS A 14 -19.65 4.85 -6.06
CA LYS A 14 -19.34 4.24 -7.36
C LYS A 14 -17.87 4.39 -7.76
N LYS A 15 -17.24 5.52 -7.42
CA LYS A 15 -15.81 5.74 -7.66
C LYS A 15 -14.96 4.84 -6.77
N ALA A 16 -15.39 4.66 -5.51
CA ALA A 16 -14.73 3.74 -4.59
C ALA A 16 -14.82 2.28 -5.10
N GLU A 17 -16.01 1.84 -5.51
CA GLU A 17 -16.22 0.52 -6.09
C GLU A 17 -15.48 0.34 -7.41
N TYR A 18 -15.43 1.36 -8.25
CA TYR A 18 -14.63 1.34 -9.47
C TYR A 18 -13.14 1.16 -9.18
N PHE A 19 -12.60 1.88 -8.19
CA PHE A 19 -11.20 1.75 -7.82
C PHE A 19 -10.89 0.34 -7.31
N LYS A 20 -11.73 -0.21 -6.43
CA LYS A 20 -11.60 -1.59 -5.93
C LYS A 20 -11.68 -2.61 -7.06
N TRP A 21 -12.63 -2.43 -7.97
CA TRP A 21 -12.78 -3.31 -9.12
C TRP A 21 -11.55 -3.24 -10.02
N LYS A 22 -11.07 -2.05 -10.39
CA LYS A 22 -9.97 -1.88 -11.34
C LYS A 22 -8.64 -2.46 -10.84
N HIS A 23 -8.34 -2.29 -9.55
CA HIS A 23 -7.09 -2.77 -8.93
C HIS A 23 -7.26 -4.10 -8.20
N ASP A 24 -8.42 -4.73 -8.38
CA ASP A 24 -8.84 -5.98 -7.76
C ASP A 24 -8.70 -6.07 -6.22
N ILE A 25 -8.72 -4.94 -5.51
CA ILE A 25 -8.62 -4.89 -4.04
C ILE A 25 -9.99 -5.06 -3.35
N ARG A 26 -10.81 -5.96 -3.87
CA ARG A 26 -12.14 -6.26 -3.30
C ARG A 26 -11.97 -7.06 -2.01
N TYR A 27 -12.96 -7.02 -1.12
CA TYR A 27 -12.92 -7.80 0.13
C TYR A 27 -12.83 -9.30 -0.13
N ASP A 28 -13.68 -9.80 -1.02
CA ASP A 28 -13.68 -11.20 -1.43
C ASP A 28 -13.02 -11.34 -2.81
N GLN A 29 -11.72 -11.66 -2.79
CA GLN A 29 -10.93 -11.95 -3.98
C GLN A 29 -11.00 -13.44 -4.38
N THR A 30 -11.69 -14.29 -3.61
CA THR A 30 -11.91 -15.69 -4.00
C THR A 30 -12.91 -15.80 -5.15
N LEU A 31 -13.78 -14.79 -5.27
CA LEU A 31 -14.74 -14.67 -6.36
C LEU A 31 -14.09 -14.04 -7.60
N PRO A 32 -14.44 -14.54 -8.79
CA PRO A 32 -13.98 -13.95 -10.03
C PRO A 32 -14.33 -12.47 -10.09
N GLN A 33 -13.44 -11.70 -10.70
CA GLN A 33 -13.69 -10.29 -10.97
C GLN A 33 -14.88 -10.16 -11.92
N LYS A 34 -15.78 -9.23 -11.59
CA LYS A 34 -16.88 -8.86 -12.49
C LYS A 34 -16.27 -8.43 -13.82
N SER A 35 -16.87 -8.86 -14.92
CA SER A 35 -16.61 -8.24 -16.22
C SER A 35 -17.00 -6.76 -16.21
N GLU A 36 -16.53 -6.00 -17.19
CA GLU A 36 -16.90 -4.59 -17.34
C GLU A 36 -18.43 -4.41 -17.44
N GLU A 37 -19.12 -5.27 -18.20
CA GLU A 37 -20.58 -5.22 -18.34
C GLU A 37 -21.31 -5.47 -17.02
N GLU A 38 -20.85 -6.43 -16.23
CA GLU A 38 -21.41 -6.73 -14.91
C GLU A 38 -21.15 -5.60 -13.92
N PHE A 39 -19.97 -4.99 -14.00
CA PHE A 39 -19.62 -3.82 -13.18
C PHE A 39 -20.49 -2.60 -13.53
N LEU A 40 -20.71 -2.34 -14.82
CA LEU A 40 -21.59 -1.27 -15.29
C LEU A 40 -23.05 -1.50 -14.86
N LYS A 41 -23.54 -2.75 -14.94
CA LYS A 41 -24.85 -3.13 -14.40
C LYS A 41 -24.93 -2.90 -12.89
N PHE A 42 -23.91 -3.30 -12.13
CA PHE A 42 -23.83 -3.12 -10.68
C PHE A 42 -23.84 -1.64 -10.27
N THR A 43 -23.11 -0.79 -11.00
CA THR A 43 -23.05 0.65 -10.72
C THR A 43 -24.23 1.43 -11.33
N GLY A 44 -25.03 0.82 -12.19
CA GLY A 44 -26.10 1.49 -12.94
C GLY A 44 -25.57 2.53 -13.96
N ASN A 45 -24.31 2.39 -14.39
CA ASN A 45 -23.68 3.25 -15.38
C ASN A 45 -23.85 2.64 -16.78
N LYS A 46 -24.05 3.49 -17.80
CA LYS A 46 -24.18 3.02 -19.20
C LYS A 46 -22.84 2.74 -19.86
N THR A 47 -21.78 3.44 -19.43
CA THR A 47 -20.44 3.37 -20.04
C THR A 47 -19.38 3.65 -18.97
N MET A 48 -18.14 3.22 -19.23
CA MET A 48 -16.99 3.49 -18.36
C MET A 48 -16.46 4.92 -18.45
N ASN A 49 -16.94 5.73 -19.40
CA ASN A 49 -16.38 7.04 -19.72
C ASN A 49 -16.28 7.98 -18.51
N GLU A 50 -17.24 7.91 -17.59
CA GLU A 50 -17.21 8.72 -16.35
C GLU A 50 -16.02 8.33 -15.46
N PHE A 51 -15.78 7.04 -15.30
CA PHE A 51 -14.67 6.51 -14.51
C PHE A 51 -13.33 6.78 -15.19
N ILE A 52 -13.22 6.54 -16.50
CA ILE A 52 -12.01 6.83 -17.29
C ILE A 52 -11.68 8.33 -17.24
N LYS A 53 -12.69 9.20 -17.31
CA LYS A 53 -12.50 10.64 -17.11
C LYS A 53 -12.01 10.95 -15.69
N TRP A 54 -12.59 10.28 -14.68
CA TRP A 54 -12.20 10.45 -13.30
C TRP A 54 -10.74 10.06 -13.02
N GLU A 55 -10.19 9.07 -13.73
CA GLU A 55 -8.77 8.67 -13.60
C GLU A 55 -7.77 9.81 -13.83
N ARG A 56 -8.18 10.82 -14.60
CA ARG A 56 -7.32 11.97 -14.94
C ARG A 56 -7.31 13.04 -13.85
N THR A 57 -8.14 12.90 -12.82
CA THR A 57 -8.28 13.89 -11.74
C THR A 57 -7.19 13.76 -10.68
N ALA A 58 -6.98 14.82 -9.91
CA ALA A 58 -6.06 14.79 -8.76
C ALA A 58 -6.52 13.79 -7.68
N GLU A 59 -7.83 13.71 -7.44
CA GLU A 59 -8.45 12.76 -6.48
C GLU A 59 -8.03 11.32 -6.81
N TYR A 60 -8.12 10.90 -8.08
CA TYR A 60 -7.71 9.56 -8.48
C TYR A 60 -6.19 9.34 -8.32
N LYS A 61 -5.37 10.32 -8.73
CA LYS A 61 -3.90 10.21 -8.61
C LYS A 61 -3.45 10.05 -7.16
N GLN A 62 -4.12 10.73 -6.23
CA GLN A 62 -3.84 10.61 -4.80
C GLN A 62 -4.19 9.22 -4.27
N LEU A 63 -5.35 8.66 -4.64
CA LEU A 63 -5.71 7.29 -4.29
C LEU A 63 -4.73 6.28 -4.87
N LEU A 64 -4.31 6.48 -6.12
CA LEU A 64 -3.34 5.62 -6.77
C LEU A 64 -1.99 5.65 -6.05
N ALA A 65 -1.54 6.82 -5.59
CA ALA A 65 -0.31 6.92 -4.82
C ALA A 65 -0.38 6.12 -3.50
N ILE A 66 -1.50 6.22 -2.76
CA ILE A 66 -1.70 5.45 -1.51
C ILE A 66 -1.77 3.94 -1.82
N TYR A 67 -2.43 3.54 -2.90
CA TYR A 67 -2.49 2.15 -3.31
C TYR A 67 -1.11 1.60 -3.67
N LEU A 68 -0.35 2.31 -4.51
CA LEU A 68 0.99 1.89 -4.90
C LEU A 68 1.91 1.80 -3.69
N ASP A 69 1.81 2.74 -2.74
CA ASP A 69 2.55 2.67 -1.47
C ASP A 69 2.26 1.37 -0.70
N SER A 70 1.02 0.89 -0.71
CA SER A 70 0.67 -0.40 -0.11
C SER A 70 1.21 -1.63 -0.85
N CYS A 71 1.53 -1.49 -2.15
CA CYS A 71 2.13 -2.55 -2.96
C CYS A 71 3.65 -2.64 -2.80
N ILE A 72 4.31 -1.56 -2.37
CA ILE A 72 5.77 -1.47 -2.27
C ILE A 72 6.35 -2.63 -1.46
N ALA A 73 5.70 -3.09 -0.40
CA ALA A 73 6.20 -4.20 0.41
C ALA A 73 6.33 -5.51 -0.40
N ASN A 74 5.34 -5.81 -1.25
CA ASN A 74 5.37 -7.00 -2.11
C ASN A 74 6.41 -6.83 -3.24
N ASP A 75 6.45 -5.64 -3.87
CA ASP A 75 7.43 -5.33 -4.91
C ASP A 75 8.87 -5.44 -4.36
N LEU A 76 9.10 -4.96 -3.13
CA LEU A 76 10.39 -5.08 -2.45
C LEU A 76 10.77 -6.53 -2.17
N ASP A 77 9.82 -7.40 -1.80
CA ASP A 77 10.07 -8.84 -1.62
C ASP A 77 10.48 -9.51 -2.94
N GLU A 78 9.76 -9.23 -4.03
CA GLU A 78 10.09 -9.74 -5.36
C GLU A 78 11.44 -9.24 -5.87
N ILE A 79 11.70 -7.94 -5.75
CA ILE A 79 12.97 -7.32 -6.14
C ILE A 79 14.12 -7.86 -5.29
N TYR A 80 13.93 -7.99 -3.97
CA TYR A 80 14.94 -8.56 -3.07
C TYR A 80 15.33 -9.97 -3.50
N LYS A 81 14.35 -10.85 -3.75
CA LYS A 81 14.60 -12.21 -4.24
C LYS A 81 15.43 -12.19 -5.52
N LYS A 82 15.04 -11.36 -6.49
CA LYS A 82 15.72 -11.30 -7.78
C LYS A 82 17.15 -10.76 -7.67
N VAL A 83 17.35 -9.67 -6.92
CA VAL A 83 18.66 -9.06 -6.73
C VAL A 83 19.59 -9.97 -5.93
N SER A 84 19.06 -10.68 -4.92
CA SER A 84 19.82 -11.66 -4.14
C SER A 84 20.36 -12.80 -5.02
N GLU A 85 19.54 -13.33 -5.94
CA GLU A 85 19.98 -14.33 -6.91
C GLU A 85 21.10 -13.81 -7.80
N LEU A 86 20.92 -12.62 -8.39
CA LEU A 86 21.92 -12.02 -9.28
C LEU A 86 23.23 -11.70 -8.54
N ALA A 87 23.17 -11.15 -7.34
CA ALA A 87 24.34 -10.85 -6.53
C ALA A 87 25.18 -12.09 -6.21
N LYS A 88 24.54 -13.24 -5.98
CA LYS A 88 25.22 -14.52 -5.73
C LYS A 88 26.00 -15.04 -6.95
N THR A 89 25.72 -14.54 -8.15
CA THR A 89 26.51 -14.87 -9.35
C THR A 89 27.87 -14.15 -9.39
N GLY A 90 28.10 -13.20 -8.49
CA GLY A 90 29.36 -12.45 -8.38
C GLY A 90 29.44 -11.21 -9.28
N GLU A 91 28.35 -10.84 -9.96
CA GLU A 91 28.27 -9.62 -10.77
C GLU A 91 28.29 -8.37 -9.86
N THR A 92 29.23 -7.45 -10.13
CA THR A 92 29.57 -6.36 -9.20
C THR A 92 28.43 -5.36 -8.98
N GLN A 93 27.63 -5.05 -10.00
CA GLN A 93 26.50 -4.13 -9.89
C GLN A 93 25.39 -4.72 -9.02
N SER A 94 25.07 -6.00 -9.22
CA SER A 94 24.06 -6.72 -8.45
C SER A 94 24.45 -6.85 -6.97
N VAL A 95 25.73 -7.10 -6.67
CA VAL A 95 26.24 -7.12 -5.28
C VAL A 95 26.07 -5.76 -4.61
N LYS A 96 26.39 -4.65 -5.31
CA LYS A 96 26.19 -3.29 -4.77
C LYS A 96 24.72 -3.01 -4.49
N LEU A 97 23.84 -3.38 -5.42
CA LEU A 97 22.40 -3.18 -5.27
C LEU A 97 21.85 -4.01 -4.09
N PHE A 98 22.32 -5.24 -3.93
CA PHE A 98 21.97 -6.09 -2.80
C PHE A 98 22.36 -5.46 -1.45
N LEU A 99 23.58 -4.94 -1.34
CA LEU A 99 24.05 -4.27 -0.11
C LEU A 99 23.26 -3.00 0.20
N GLN A 100 22.78 -2.28 -0.83
CA GLN A 100 21.90 -1.13 -0.63
C GLN A 100 20.53 -1.58 -0.10
N LEU A 101 19.90 -2.56 -0.75
CA LEU A 101 18.62 -3.13 -0.30
C LEU A 101 18.72 -3.66 1.14
N GLN A 102 19.82 -4.33 1.50
CA GLN A 102 20.05 -4.81 2.86
C GLN A 102 20.00 -3.67 3.89
N LYS A 103 20.63 -2.51 3.59
CA LYS A 103 20.61 -1.35 4.49
C LYS A 103 19.22 -0.77 4.62
N ASP A 104 18.50 -0.63 3.51
CA ASP A 104 17.16 -0.07 3.51
C ASP A 104 16.20 -0.97 4.30
N ILE A 105 16.25 -2.30 4.09
CA ILE A 105 15.48 -3.29 4.85
C ILE A 105 15.81 -3.22 6.35
N SER A 106 17.09 -3.11 6.72
CA SER A 106 17.48 -2.98 8.14
C SER A 106 16.93 -1.71 8.79
N ASN A 107 16.85 -0.61 8.04
CA ASN A 107 16.25 0.63 8.54
C ASN A 107 14.74 0.48 8.72
N TYR A 108 14.05 -0.15 7.77
CA TYR A 108 12.62 -0.46 7.91
C TYR A 108 12.34 -1.39 9.08
N ALA A 109 13.14 -2.43 9.30
CA ALA A 109 13.01 -3.34 10.43
C ALA A 109 13.11 -2.61 11.77
N LYS A 110 14.11 -1.72 11.94
CA LYS A 110 14.25 -0.89 13.14
C LYS A 110 13.08 0.07 13.36
N ALA A 111 12.53 0.64 12.28
CA ALA A 111 11.35 1.50 12.37
C ALA A 111 10.11 0.70 12.80
N ALA A 112 9.95 -0.52 12.26
CA ALA A 112 8.88 -1.43 12.63
C ALA A 112 9.00 -1.90 14.09
N GLU A 113 10.20 -2.29 14.55
CA GLU A 113 10.48 -2.63 15.95
C GLU A 113 9.99 -1.51 16.88
N LYS A 114 10.38 -0.25 16.61
CA LYS A 114 9.89 0.90 17.39
C LYS A 114 8.37 1.05 17.35
N ALA A 115 7.75 0.88 16.19
CA ALA A 115 6.30 1.01 16.07
C ALA A 115 5.53 -0.08 16.85
N PHE A 116 6.09 -1.29 16.96
CA PHE A 116 5.50 -2.39 17.71
C PHE A 116 5.88 -2.40 19.20
N SER A 117 6.98 -1.75 19.60
CA SER A 117 7.39 -1.65 21.01
C SER A 117 6.66 -0.54 21.79
N VAL A 118 6.01 0.41 21.12
CA VAL A 118 5.30 1.54 21.77
C VAL A 118 3.95 1.11 22.39
N ASP A 119 3.44 -0.09 22.09
CA ASP A 119 2.23 -0.63 22.73
C ASP A 119 2.48 -1.23 24.13
N ASP A 120 3.74 -1.37 24.59
CA ASP A 120 4.09 -1.90 25.92
C ASP A 120 4.47 -0.81 26.96
N GLU A 121 4.50 0.47 26.58
CA GLU A 121 4.80 1.60 27.48
C GLU A 121 3.56 2.50 27.63
N GLU A 122 2.51 2.00 28.30
CA GLU A 122 1.72 2.87 29.17
C GLU A 122 2.69 3.39 30.24
N ILE A 123 3.21 4.59 30.00
CA ILE A 123 4.12 5.33 30.86
C ILE A 123 3.51 5.39 32.27
N GLU A 124 4.15 4.69 33.21
CA GLU A 124 4.10 5.01 34.64
C GLU A 124 4.48 6.50 34.76
N GLU A 125 3.52 7.33 35.16
CA GLU A 125 3.80 8.69 35.64
C GLU A 125 4.60 8.55 36.94
N ASP A 126 5.94 8.56 36.83
CA ASP A 126 6.84 8.74 37.97
C ASP A 126 6.60 10.14 38.56
N ASP A 127 5.95 10.12 39.71
CA ASP A 127 5.66 11.23 40.61
C ASP A 127 6.97 11.68 41.30
N ASP A 128 7.84 12.38 40.55
CA ASP A 128 9.03 13.02 41.14
C ASP A 128 8.65 14.40 41.70
N GLU A 129 8.17 14.34 42.95
CA GLU A 129 8.03 15.41 43.92
C GLU A 129 9.35 16.24 44.02
N LEU A 130 9.32 17.46 43.47
CA LEU A 130 10.40 18.44 43.57
C LEU A 130 10.53 18.95 45.03
N GLU A 131 11.44 18.39 45.81
CA GLU A 131 12.05 19.09 46.94
C GLU A 131 13.09 20.10 46.43
N LEU A 132 12.79 21.41 46.55
CA LEU A 132 13.74 22.49 46.84
C LEU A 132 13.05 23.80 47.24
#